data_AF-A0A7K1A060-F1
#
_entry.id   AF-A0A7K1A060-F1
#
_cell.length_a   1.000
_cell.length_b   1.000
_cell.length_c   1.000
_cell.angle_alpha   90.00
_cell.angle_beta   90.00
_cell.angle_gamma   90.00
#
_symmetry.space_group_name_H-M   'P 1'
#
loop_
_entity.id
_entity.type
_entity.pdbx_description
1 polymer ?
#
loop_
_entity_poly.entity_id
_entity_poly.type
_entity_poly.pdbx_seq_one_letter_code
_entity_poly.pdbx_strand_id
1 'polypeptide(L)'
;MSTERPTRRPGELTPRELARFVWRQLTSMRTALILLLLLALAAVPGSVIPQEGVDALKTANWQDAHPQLTPVYEKLDLFDV
;
A
#
# COMPACT_ATOMS: atom_id res chain seq x y z
N MET A 1 -32.24 -32.20 30.90
CA MET A 1 -30.86 -31.68 30.76
C MET A 1 -30.83 -30.84 29.50
N SER A 2 -31.11 -29.54 29.63
CA SER A 2 -31.26 -28.63 28.50
C SER A 2 -29.90 -28.01 28.18
N THR A 3 -29.34 -28.33 27.02
CA THR A 3 -28.10 -27.74 26.52
C THR A 3 -28.38 -26.32 26.03
N GLU A 4 -27.94 -25.31 26.79
CA GLU A 4 -27.95 -23.91 26.32
C GLU A 4 -27.05 -23.82 25.08
N ARG A 5 -27.64 -23.52 23.91
CA ARG A 5 -26.89 -23.18 22.71
C ARG A 5 -26.40 -21.74 22.89
N PRO A 6 -25.08 -21.46 22.76
CA PRO A 6 -24.58 -20.09 22.86
C PRO A 6 -25.25 -19.23 21.79
N THR A 7 -26.02 -18.24 22.23
CA THR A 7 -26.70 -17.28 21.36
C THR A 7 -25.67 -16.29 20.82
N ARG A 8 -25.18 -16.55 19.60
CA ARG A 8 -24.29 -15.64 18.87
C ARG A 8 -25.04 -14.34 18.57
N ARG A 9 -24.53 -13.20 19.01
CA ARG A 9 -25.20 -11.92 18.78
C ARG A 9 -25.04 -11.50 17.32
N PRO A 10 -26.08 -10.97 16.65
CA PRO A 10 -25.94 -10.39 15.32
C PRO A 10 -24.85 -9.29 15.36
N GLY A 11 -23.75 -9.49 14.62
CA GLY A 11 -22.60 -8.57 14.59
C GLY A 11 -21.29 -9.09 15.20
N GLU A 12 -21.28 -10.25 15.86
CA GLU A 12 -20.06 -10.88 16.37
C GLU A 12 -19.28 -11.57 15.23
N LEU A 13 -18.59 -10.77 14.41
CA LEU A 13 -17.62 -11.26 13.44
C LEU A 13 -16.38 -11.73 14.18
N THR A 14 -16.13 -13.04 14.16
CA THR A 14 -14.84 -13.54 14.64
C THR A 14 -13.72 -13.04 13.72
N PRO A 15 -12.48 -12.87 14.21
CA PRO A 15 -11.35 -12.41 13.38
C PRO A 15 -11.14 -13.25 12.11
N ARG A 16 -11.45 -14.55 12.17
CA ARG A 16 -11.39 -15.47 11.03
C ARG A 16 -12.47 -15.19 9.99
N GLU A 17 -13.67 -14.87 10.43
CA GLU A 17 -14.79 -14.49 9.55
C GLU A 17 -14.53 -13.13 8.91
N LEU A 18 -13.95 -12.18 9.65
CA LEU A 18 -13.51 -10.89 9.13
C LEU A 18 -12.43 -11.04 8.06
N ALA A 19 -11.39 -11.84 8.31
CA ALA A 19 -10.34 -12.11 7.33
C ALA A 19 -10.90 -12.73 6.04
N ARG A 20 -11.79 -13.74 6.16
CA ARG A 20 -12.44 -14.35 5.00
C ARG A 20 -13.34 -13.36 4.26
N PHE A 21 -14.06 -12.50 4.97
CA PHE A 21 -14.90 -11.47 4.38
C PHE A 21 -14.07 -10.45 3.58
N VAL A 22 -13.00 -9.92 4.17
CA VAL A 22 -12.05 -9.01 3.51
C VAL A 22 -11.45 -9.68 2.26
N TRP A 23 -11.01 -10.93 2.37
CA TRP A 23 -10.47 -11.69 1.24
C TRP A 23 -11.46 -11.80 0.07
N ARG A 24 -12.73 -12.05 0.38
CA ARG A 24 -13.78 -12.14 -0.63
C ARG A 24 -14.11 -10.78 -1.27
N GLN A 25 -13.94 -9.69 -0.53
CA GLN A 25 -14.08 -8.35 -1.08
C GLN A 25 -12.95 -8.04 -2.07
N LEU A 26 -11.69 -8.32 -1.69
CA LEU A 26 -10.50 -8.09 -2.52
C LEU A 26 -10.52 -8.87 -3.85
N THR A 27 -11.10 -10.07 -3.86
CA THR A 27 -11.17 -10.96 -5.04
C THR A 27 -12.40 -10.74 -5.93
N SER A 28 -13.30 -9.83 -5.56
CA SER A 28 -14.46 -9.51 -6.39
C SER A 28 -14.05 -8.72 -7.65
N MET A 29 -14.67 -9.00 -8.80
CA MET A 29 -14.30 -8.39 -10.10
C MET A 29 -14.30 -6.85 -10.07
N ARG A 30 -15.30 -6.25 -9.41
CA ARG A 30 -15.41 -4.78 -9.24
C ARG A 30 -14.26 -4.23 -8.40
N THR A 31 -13.96 -4.87 -7.28
CA THR A 31 -12.87 -4.42 -6.39
C THR A 31 -11.53 -4.61 -7.06
N ALA A 32 -11.34 -5.70 -7.81
CA ALA A 32 -10.12 -5.94 -8.57
C ALA A 32 -9.83 -4.81 -9.56
N LEU A 33 -10.82 -4.35 -10.34
CA LEU A 33 -10.62 -3.22 -11.26
C LEU A 33 -10.23 -1.93 -10.53
N ILE A 34 -10.87 -1.64 -9.40
CA ILE A 34 -10.52 -0.48 -8.56
C ILE A 34 -9.11 -0.63 -7.99
N LEU A 35 -8.76 -1.81 -7.47
CA LEU A 35 -7.43 -2.08 -6.94
C LEU A 35 -6.36 -1.98 -8.03
N LEU A 36 -6.64 -2.46 -9.25
CA LEU A 36 -5.73 -2.33 -10.38
C LEU A 36 -5.54 -0.86 -10.78
N LEU A 37 -6.60 -0.06 -10.78
CA LEU A 37 -6.49 1.39 -10.99
C LEU A 37 -5.66 2.06 -9.89
N LEU A 38 -5.94 1.74 -8.63
CA LEU A 38 -5.20 2.29 -7.49
C LEU A 38 -3.73 1.87 -7.52
N LEU A 39 -3.45 0.62 -7.89
CA LEU A 39 -2.09 0.10 -8.08
C LEU A 39 -1.36 0.87 -9.18
N ALA A 40 -2.02 1.11 -10.31
CA ALA A 40 -1.44 1.89 -11.41
C ALA A 40 -1.10 3.32 -10.97
N LEU A 41 -1.98 3.97 -10.18
CA LEU A 41 -1.71 5.29 -9.62
C LEU A 41 -0.56 5.27 -8.61
N ALA A 42 -0.50 4.26 -7.74
CA ALA A 42 0.54 4.09 -6.75
C ALA A 42 1.93 3.82 -7.37
N ALA A 43 1.99 3.26 -8.58
CA ALA A 43 3.24 3.00 -9.29
C ALA A 43 3.90 4.28 -9.86
N VAL A 44 3.14 5.36 -10.05
CA VAL A 44 3.64 6.62 -10.63
C VAL A 44 4.75 7.28 -9.80
N PRO A 45 4.59 7.56 -8.49
CA PRO A 45 5.61 8.29 -7.73
C PRO A 45 6.98 7.61 -7.74
N GLY A 46 7.05 6.27 -7.67
CA GLY A 46 8.31 5.52 -7.77
C GLY A 46 9.06 5.74 -9.09
N SER A 47 8.35 6.01 -10.18
CA SER A 47 8.96 6.31 -11.49
C SER A 47 9.43 7.76 -11.67
N VAL A 48 9.01 8.68 -10.80
CA VAL A 48 9.32 10.12 -10.90
C VAL A 48 10.56 10.50 -10.09
N ILE A 49 10.95 9.67 -9.11
CA ILE A 49 12.13 9.88 -8.28
C ILE A 49 13.38 9.66 -9.15
N PRO A 50 14.27 10.65 -9.27
CA PRO A 50 15.49 10.51 -10.04
C PRO A 50 16.42 9.50 -9.38
N GLN A 51 17.09 8.67 -10.19
CA GLN A 51 18.00 7.63 -9.75
C GLN A 51 19.43 8.05 -10.09
N GLU A 52 20.37 7.92 -9.14
CA GLU A 52 21.76 8.35 -9.34
C GLU A 52 22.45 7.59 -10.47
N GLY A 53 22.15 6.28 -10.61
CA GLY A 53 22.68 5.43 -11.68
C GLY A 53 22.22 5.79 -13.11
N VAL A 54 21.16 6.59 -13.26
CA VAL A 54 20.65 7.04 -14.57
C VAL A 54 21.17 8.44 -14.92
N ASP A 55 21.11 9.37 -13.97
CA ASP A 55 21.58 10.75 -14.15
C ASP A 55 21.91 11.38 -12.78
N ALA A 56 23.19 11.34 -12.42
CA ALA A 56 23.70 11.89 -11.16
C ALA A 56 23.49 13.41 -11.05
N LEU A 57 23.61 14.15 -12.16
CA LEU A 57 23.46 15.62 -12.14
C LEU A 57 21.99 16.00 -11.89
N LYS A 58 21.05 15.33 -12.55
CA LYS A 58 19.62 15.53 -12.31
C LYS A 58 19.23 15.16 -10.88
N THR A 59 19.81 14.10 -10.34
CA THR A 59 19.55 13.66 -8.96
C THR A 59 20.06 14.67 -7.95
N ALA A 60 21.30 15.15 -8.10
CA ALA A 60 21.85 16.23 -7.27
C ALA A 60 21.00 17.52 -7.34
N ASN A 61 20.61 17.95 -8.54
CA ASN A 61 19.73 19.12 -8.71
C ASN A 61 18.35 18.93 -8.03
N TRP A 62 17.81 17.71 -8.03
CA TRP A 62 16.55 17.40 -7.36
C TRP A 62 16.71 17.43 -5.83
N GLN A 63 17.81 16.87 -5.32
CA GLN A 63 18.15 16.87 -3.90
C GLN A 63 18.31 18.30 -3.37
N ASP A 64 18.99 19.15 -4.13
CA ASP A 64 19.17 20.58 -3.82
C ASP A 64 17.83 21.34 -3.85
N ALA A 65 16.93 20.97 -4.76
CA ALA A 65 15.59 21.59 -4.85
C ALA A 65 14.62 21.12 -3.75
N HIS A 66 14.85 19.96 -3.13
CA HIS A 66 13.96 19.36 -2.12
C HIS A 66 14.66 19.04 -0.78
N PRO A 67 15.33 20.03 -0.13
CA PRO A 67 16.18 19.79 1.04
C PRO A 67 15.46 19.20 2.27
N GLN A 68 14.13 19.32 2.33
CA GLN A 68 13.31 18.73 3.39
C GLN A 68 12.97 17.25 3.15
N LEU A 69 12.88 16.83 1.88
CA LEU A 69 12.50 15.47 1.50
C LEU A 69 13.72 14.58 1.28
N THR A 70 14.84 15.14 0.80
CA THR A 70 16.10 14.45 0.56
C THR A 70 16.53 13.54 1.73
N PRO A 71 16.56 14.01 3.01
CA PRO A 71 17.02 13.19 4.11
C PRO A 71 16.11 11.99 4.42
N VAL A 72 14.83 12.06 4.03
CA VAL A 72 13.89 10.95 4.20
C VAL A 72 14.12 9.91 3.11
N TYR A 73 14.36 10.37 1.88
CA TYR A 73 14.52 9.51 0.71
C TYR A 73 15.87 8.80 0.74
N GLU A 74 16.94 9.47 1.19
CA GLU A 74 18.25 8.84 1.46
C GLU A 74 18.15 7.74 2.52
N LYS A 75 17.42 7.98 3.62
CA LYS A 75 17.23 6.97 4.69
C LYS A 75 16.46 5.74 4.22
N LEU A 76 15.63 5.90 3.19
CA LEU A 76 14.85 4.83 2.60
C LEU A 76 15.53 4.23 1.36
N ASP A 77 16.71 4.73 0.98
CA ASP A 77 17.49 4.29 -0.19
C ASP A 77 16.72 4.40 -1.52
N LEU A 78 15.99 5.51 -1.71
CA LEU A 78 15.12 5.71 -2.89
C LEU A 78 15.86 6.25 -4.13
N PHE A 79 17.11 6.70 -3.98
CA PHE A 79 17.94 7.25 -5.07
C PHE A 79 18.90 6.23 -5.68
N ASP A 80 19.11 5.11 -4.98
CA ASP A 80 20.07 4.07 -5.33
C ASP A 80 19.33 2.72 -5.32
N VAL A 81 19.03 2.19 -6.51
CA VAL A 81 18.36 0.89 -6.71
C VAL A 81 19.10 0.01 -7.70
#